data_AF-A0A1Z9QTE0-F1
#
_entry.id   AF-A0A1Z9QTE0-F1
#
_cell.length_a   1.000
_cell.length_b   1.000
_cell.length_c   1.000
_cell.angle_alpha   90.00
_cell.angle_beta   90.00
_cell.angle_gamma   90.00
#
_symmetry.space_group_name_H-M   'P 1'
#
loop_
_entity.id
_entity.type
_entity.pdbx_description
1 polymer ?
#
loop_
_entity_poly.entity_id
_entity_poly.type
_entity_poly.pdbx_seq_one_letter_code
_entity_poly.pdbx_strand_id
1 'polypeptide(L)'
;MTEQPDNQPEDQGTDVTGDPSEVALSRKEASLSGASESGADLENRPQSQQGPGWLPALMAMSLLAGMAGFICCGVTTWLLYQKRTELAVRTLEGAYITELEQSYLDPSTKRAVVDEVKELIKGMEAGDYENWQSAAIMQRLQRLPVVQWGDLQAIELFITKGNEAEKDEQLKEISRLEQAVVDGTVTSFDFQDVLEPVHRADPKSSSGFSLILPLTSEPVAEVCLRAKLVADRAKIANRRFPKVDLAAIVRQEISQGGTAGGF
;
A
#
# COMPACT_ATOMS: atom_id res chain seq x y z
N MET A 1 37.74 -34.14 36.73
CA MET A 1 37.18 -32.92 37.34
C MET A 1 36.90 -31.99 36.17
N THR A 2 35.72 -31.95 35.56
CA THR A 2 34.32 -32.16 35.99
C THR A 2 33.57 -32.53 34.68
N GLU A 3 33.01 -33.74 34.53
CA GLU A 3 31.55 -34.06 34.48
C GLU A 3 30.68 -33.06 33.70
N GLN A 4 29.75 -33.39 32.80
CA GLN A 4 29.30 -34.56 32.03
C GLN A 4 28.33 -33.97 30.97
N PRO A 5 28.25 -34.48 29.73
CA PRO A 5 27.19 -34.14 28.78
C PRO A 5 25.96 -35.03 29.01
N ASP A 6 24.74 -34.52 28.84
CA ASP A 6 23.58 -35.40 28.60
C ASP A 6 22.47 -34.64 27.87
N ASN A 7 22.09 -35.18 26.71
CA ASN A 7 21.02 -34.68 25.86
C ASN A 7 20.25 -35.91 25.35
N GLN A 8 18.91 -35.83 25.45
CA GLN A 8 17.85 -36.74 24.99
C GLN A 8 17.39 -37.84 25.98
N PRO A 9 16.20 -38.44 25.75
CA PRO A 9 14.88 -37.81 25.56
C PRO A 9 13.80 -38.56 26.39
N GLU A 10 12.71 -37.92 26.80
CA GLU A 10 11.51 -38.66 27.22
C GLU A 10 10.21 -38.00 26.71
N ASP A 11 9.34 -38.90 26.30
CA ASP A 11 8.11 -38.82 25.53
C ASP A 11 6.90 -38.94 26.46
N GLN A 12 5.70 -38.83 25.88
CA GLN A 12 4.35 -39.05 26.42
C GLN A 12 3.73 -37.80 27.07
N GLY A 13 2.59 -37.27 26.61
CA GLY A 13 1.52 -37.84 25.81
C GLY A 13 0.20 -37.53 26.51
N THR A 14 -0.79 -36.98 25.79
CA THR A 14 -2.20 -37.42 25.75
C THR A 14 -3.10 -36.32 25.17
N ASP A 15 -3.86 -36.78 24.20
CA ASP A 15 -5.00 -36.20 23.51
C ASP A 15 -6.19 -36.01 24.46
N VAL A 16 -6.77 -34.80 24.57
CA VAL A 16 -8.11 -34.58 25.15
C VAL A 16 -8.80 -33.37 24.48
N THR A 17 -9.83 -33.70 23.71
CA THR A 17 -11.00 -32.91 23.31
C THR A 17 -11.66 -32.09 24.43
N GLY A 18 -12.16 -30.88 24.11
CA GLY A 18 -13.30 -30.28 24.82
C GLY A 18 -13.27 -28.76 24.99
N ASP A 19 -13.97 -28.05 24.12
CA ASP A 19 -14.74 -26.83 24.49
C ASP A 19 -15.95 -27.30 25.37
N PRO A 20 -16.67 -26.50 26.20
CA PRO A 20 -16.77 -25.03 26.18
C PRO A 20 -17.10 -24.29 27.51
N SER A 21 -17.17 -22.95 27.39
CA SER A 21 -18.08 -21.99 28.08
C SER A 21 -17.96 -21.68 29.59
N GLU A 22 -17.92 -20.38 29.94
CA GLU A 22 -19.05 -19.65 30.57
C GLU A 22 -18.72 -18.18 30.89
N VAL A 23 -19.46 -17.23 30.30
CA VAL A 23 -19.95 -16.07 31.06
C VAL A 23 -21.45 -15.92 30.80
N ALA A 24 -22.18 -16.10 31.88
CA ALA A 24 -23.62 -16.12 32.06
C ALA A 24 -24.41 -14.95 31.43
N LEU A 25 -25.55 -15.30 30.83
CA LEU A 25 -26.77 -14.48 30.89
C LEU A 25 -27.96 -15.34 31.37
N SER A 26 -28.16 -15.23 32.68
CA SER A 26 -29.41 -15.13 33.44
C SER A 26 -30.76 -15.34 32.71
N ARG A 27 -31.48 -16.37 33.18
CA ARG A 27 -32.86 -16.34 33.75
C ARG A 27 -34.02 -16.94 32.93
N LYS A 28 -34.23 -18.24 33.19
CA LYS A 28 -35.40 -18.89 33.84
C LYS A 28 -36.67 -19.22 33.02
N GLU A 29 -36.69 -20.48 32.57
CA GLU A 29 -37.68 -21.57 32.79
C GLU A 29 -39.19 -21.29 32.87
N ALA A 30 -39.96 -22.08 32.10
CA ALA A 30 -40.90 -23.10 32.61
C ALA A 30 -41.48 -23.93 31.44
N SER A 31 -40.92 -25.12 31.20
CA SER A 31 -41.57 -26.43 31.44
C SER A 31 -42.68 -26.82 30.44
N LEU A 32 -42.33 -27.70 29.49
CA LEU A 32 -43.27 -28.54 28.75
C LEU A 32 -42.96 -30.00 29.14
N SER A 33 -43.87 -30.62 29.90
CA SER A 33 -43.94 -32.06 30.10
C SER A 33 -45.11 -32.59 29.27
N GLY A 34 -44.87 -33.57 28.42
CA GLY A 34 -45.92 -34.25 27.66
C GLY A 34 -46.52 -35.42 28.43
N ALA A 35 -47.79 -35.71 28.17
CA ALA A 35 -48.29 -37.02 27.72
C ALA A 35 -49.83 -37.04 27.72
N SER A 36 -50.36 -37.54 26.61
CA SER A 36 -51.68 -38.15 26.34
C SER A 36 -52.83 -38.00 27.34
N GLU A 37 -53.96 -37.54 26.84
CA GLU A 37 -55.22 -38.28 27.01
C GLU A 37 -56.18 -38.07 25.83
N SER A 38 -56.92 -39.14 25.56
CA SER A 38 -57.81 -39.40 24.43
C SER A 38 -59.17 -38.72 24.61
N GLY A 39 -59.76 -38.22 23.53
CA GLY A 39 -61.16 -37.79 23.50
C GLY A 39 -61.60 -37.49 22.08
N ALA A 40 -62.43 -38.38 21.53
CA ALA A 40 -63.06 -38.23 20.23
C ALA A 40 -64.00 -37.01 20.21
N ASP A 41 -64.00 -36.25 19.11
CA ASP A 41 -65.25 -35.79 18.53
C ASP A 41 -65.10 -35.45 17.04
N LEU A 42 -66.11 -35.89 16.32
CA LEU A 42 -66.34 -35.78 14.88
C LEU A 42 -66.81 -34.36 14.52
N GLU A 43 -66.75 -34.08 13.21
CA GLU A 43 -67.49 -33.01 12.51
C GLU A 43 -67.03 -31.55 12.72
N ASN A 44 -66.12 -31.09 11.86
CA ASN A 44 -66.46 -30.10 10.80
C ASN A 44 -65.20 -29.73 10.00
N ARG A 45 -65.06 -30.27 8.79
CA ARG A 45 -64.16 -29.68 7.78
C ARG A 45 -64.98 -28.72 6.92
N PRO A 46 -64.81 -27.40 7.01
CA PRO A 46 -64.96 -26.58 5.83
C PRO A 46 -63.70 -26.73 4.99
N GLN A 47 -63.83 -27.38 3.85
CA GLN A 47 -62.97 -27.06 2.71
C GLN A 47 -63.18 -25.59 2.37
N SER A 48 -62.21 -24.73 2.68
CA SER A 48 -62.10 -23.45 1.98
C SER A 48 -60.66 -22.92 2.02
N GLN A 49 -60.04 -22.99 0.86
CA GLN A 49 -59.04 -22.04 0.35
C GLN A 49 -57.60 -22.19 0.87
N GLN A 50 -56.88 -23.18 0.33
CA GLN A 50 -55.46 -22.99 0.01
C GLN A 50 -55.36 -21.92 -1.09
N GLY A 51 -55.36 -20.64 -0.70
CA GLY A 51 -54.87 -19.57 -1.56
C GLY A 51 -53.40 -19.83 -1.91
N PRO A 52 -52.90 -19.33 -3.07
CA PRO A 52 -51.54 -19.60 -3.51
C PRO A 52 -50.58 -19.21 -2.37
N GLY A 53 -49.85 -20.20 -1.85
CA GLY A 53 -48.99 -20.01 -0.67
C GLY A 53 -48.05 -18.83 -0.91
N TRP A 54 -47.78 -18.02 0.11
CA TRP A 54 -46.94 -16.82 -0.02
C TRP A 54 -45.45 -17.14 -0.19
N LEU A 55 -45.06 -18.42 -0.08
CA LEU A 55 -43.67 -18.90 -0.22
C LEU A 55 -43.02 -18.58 -1.58
N PRO A 56 -43.67 -18.76 -2.75
CA PRO A 56 -43.13 -18.35 -4.04
C PRO A 56 -43.03 -16.84 -4.19
N ALA A 57 -43.92 -16.08 -3.54
CA ALA A 57 -43.87 -14.61 -3.53
C ALA A 57 -42.69 -14.10 -2.69
N LEU A 58 -42.41 -14.73 -1.54
CA LEU A 58 -41.25 -14.42 -0.72
C LEU A 58 -39.93 -14.79 -1.42
N MET A 59 -39.89 -15.93 -2.11
CA MET A 59 -38.74 -16.33 -2.94
C MET A 59 -38.52 -15.40 -4.14
N ALA A 60 -39.60 -14.96 -4.80
CA ALA A 60 -39.51 -13.97 -5.86
C ALA A 60 -39.03 -12.61 -5.33
N MET A 61 -39.49 -12.19 -4.15
CA MET A 61 -39.02 -10.94 -3.54
C MET A 61 -37.56 -11.01 -3.11
N SER A 62 -37.07 -12.12 -2.56
CA SER A 62 -35.64 -12.25 -2.22
C SER A 62 -34.74 -12.28 -3.46
N LEU A 63 -35.20 -12.93 -4.54
CA LEU A 63 -34.48 -12.94 -5.82
C LEU A 63 -34.42 -11.53 -6.43
N LEU A 64 -35.55 -10.80 -6.44
CA LEU A 64 -35.61 -9.42 -6.93
C LEU A 64 -34.77 -8.47 -6.06
N ALA A 65 -34.79 -8.63 -4.73
CA ALA A 65 -33.95 -7.86 -3.82
C ALA A 65 -32.46 -8.15 -4.04
N GLY A 66 -32.09 -9.42 -4.28
CA GLY A 66 -30.74 -9.82 -4.64
C GLY A 66 -30.28 -9.18 -5.97
N MET A 67 -31.11 -9.27 -7.02
CA MET A 67 -30.84 -8.63 -8.30
C MET A 67 -30.71 -7.11 -8.18
N ALA A 68 -31.60 -6.46 -7.42
CA ALA A 68 -31.50 -5.04 -7.14
C ALA A 68 -30.20 -4.68 -6.39
N GLY A 69 -29.78 -5.52 -5.43
CA GLY A 69 -28.50 -5.38 -4.74
C GLY A 69 -27.30 -5.43 -5.69
N PHE A 70 -27.27 -6.39 -6.62
CA PHE A 70 -26.22 -6.49 -7.64
C PHE A 70 -26.20 -5.29 -8.60
N ILE A 71 -27.37 -4.82 -9.04
CA ILE A 71 -27.48 -3.63 -9.90
C ILE A 71 -26.98 -2.39 -9.16
N CYS A 72 -27.41 -2.17 -7.92
CA CYS A 72 -26.95 -1.04 -7.10
C CYS A 72 -25.45 -1.10 -6.84
N CYS A 73 -24.89 -2.28 -6.57
CA CYS A 73 -23.44 -2.47 -6.42
C CYS A 73 -22.69 -2.15 -7.72
N GLY A 74 -23.22 -2.60 -8.87
CA GLY A 74 -22.67 -2.31 -10.19
C GLY A 74 -22.69 -0.82 -10.53
N VAL A 75 -23.82 -0.14 -10.31
CA VAL A 75 -23.97 1.32 -10.51
C VAL A 75 -23.05 2.09 -9.58
N THR A 76 -22.96 1.71 -8.30
CA THR A 76 -22.06 2.37 -7.34
C THR A 76 -20.60 2.20 -7.76
N THR A 77 -20.21 1.00 -8.18
CA THR A 77 -18.86 0.72 -8.69
C THR A 77 -18.58 1.52 -9.97
N TRP A 78 -19.55 1.62 -10.88
CA TRP A 78 -19.44 2.42 -12.11
C TRP A 78 -19.26 3.91 -11.81
N LEU A 79 -20.07 4.47 -10.89
CA LEU A 79 -19.95 5.86 -10.46
C LEU A 79 -18.61 6.14 -9.79
N LEU A 80 -18.12 5.22 -8.94
CA LEU A 80 -16.77 5.30 -8.38
C LEU A 80 -15.70 5.26 -9.47
N TYR A 81 -15.90 4.44 -10.51
CA TYR A 81 -14.98 4.33 -11.63
C TYR A 81 -14.89 5.65 -12.41
N GLN A 82 -16.02 6.34 -12.62
CA GLN A 82 -16.04 7.68 -13.24
C GLN A 82 -15.36 8.75 -12.37
N LYS A 83 -15.36 8.60 -11.04
CA LYS A 83 -14.75 9.55 -10.11
C LYS A 83 -13.27 9.29 -9.81
N ARG A 84 -12.67 8.22 -10.36
CA ARG A 84 -11.26 7.88 -10.10
C ARG A 84 -10.29 8.96 -10.55
N THR A 85 -10.49 9.56 -11.72
CA THR A 85 -9.62 10.63 -12.21
C THR A 85 -9.73 11.90 -11.36
N GLU A 86 -10.94 12.24 -10.89
CA GLU A 86 -11.13 13.37 -9.96
C GLU A 86 -10.44 13.14 -8.61
N LEU A 87 -10.48 11.90 -8.09
CA LEU A 87 -9.73 11.54 -6.88
C LEU A 87 -8.22 11.58 -7.11
N ALA A 88 -7.73 11.09 -8.27
CA ALA A 88 -6.32 11.15 -8.63
C ALA A 88 -5.81 12.60 -8.70
N VAL A 89 -6.56 13.49 -9.34
CA VAL A 89 -6.25 14.93 -9.39
C VAL A 89 -6.15 15.52 -7.98
N ARG A 90 -7.15 15.28 -7.12
CA ARG A 90 -7.11 15.77 -5.74
C ARG A 90 -5.94 15.22 -4.94
N THR A 91 -5.55 13.96 -5.16
CA THR A 91 -4.39 13.36 -4.49
C THR A 91 -3.08 13.96 -4.99
N LEU A 92 -2.92 14.17 -6.30
CA LEU A 92 -1.72 14.78 -6.87
C LEU A 92 -1.57 16.24 -6.40
N GLU A 93 -2.66 17.01 -6.43
CA GLU A 93 -2.64 18.41 -6.02
C GLU A 93 -2.47 18.57 -4.51
N GLY A 94 -3.26 17.85 -3.71
CA GLY A 94 -3.30 18.04 -2.26
C GLY A 94 -2.14 17.38 -1.52
N ALA A 95 -1.82 16.13 -1.86
CA ALA A 95 -0.77 15.38 -1.18
C ALA A 95 0.56 15.50 -1.93
N TYR A 96 0.63 15.00 -3.16
CA TYR A 96 1.92 14.83 -3.84
C TYR A 96 2.69 16.14 -4.08
N ILE A 97 2.03 17.19 -4.61
CA ILE A 97 2.67 18.49 -4.83
C ILE A 97 3.13 19.11 -3.50
N THR A 98 2.26 19.10 -2.48
CA THR A 98 2.58 19.64 -1.15
C THR A 98 3.82 18.96 -0.54
N GLU A 99 3.94 17.65 -0.72
CA GLU A 99 5.08 16.87 -0.25
C GLU A 99 6.36 17.21 -0.99
N LEU A 100 6.28 17.33 -2.32
CA LEU A 100 7.42 17.79 -3.13
C LEU A 100 7.86 19.18 -2.71
N GLU A 101 6.94 20.08 -2.39
CA GLU A 101 7.24 21.42 -1.91
C GLU A 101 7.98 21.40 -0.57
N GLN A 102 7.64 20.46 0.32
CA GLN A 102 8.27 20.27 1.62
C GLN A 102 9.59 19.47 1.58
N SER A 103 9.85 18.74 0.49
CA SER A 103 11.06 17.91 0.35
C SER A 103 12.36 18.72 0.33
N TYR A 104 13.49 18.04 0.57
CA TYR A 104 14.84 18.61 0.48
C TYR A 104 15.38 18.74 -0.95
N LEU A 105 14.55 18.52 -1.99
CA LEU A 105 14.94 18.69 -3.38
C LEU A 105 15.46 20.10 -3.68
N ASP A 106 16.48 20.17 -4.53
CA ASP A 106 16.97 21.45 -5.03
C ASP A 106 15.83 22.28 -5.68
N PRO A 107 15.78 23.62 -5.48
CA PRO A 107 14.63 24.42 -5.91
C PRO A 107 14.32 24.36 -7.40
N SER A 108 15.32 24.15 -8.25
CA SER A 108 15.15 24.00 -9.70
C SER A 108 14.46 22.68 -10.05
N THR A 109 14.98 21.56 -9.54
CA THR A 109 14.43 20.21 -9.75
C THR A 109 13.02 20.11 -9.19
N LYS A 110 12.80 20.67 -7.99
CA LYS A 110 11.48 20.74 -7.36
C LYS A 110 10.44 21.42 -8.26
N ARG A 111 10.78 22.59 -8.83
CA ARG A 111 9.88 23.29 -9.77
C ARG A 111 9.63 22.46 -11.02
N ALA A 112 10.68 21.91 -11.63
CA ALA A 112 10.55 21.11 -12.83
C ALA A 112 9.63 19.90 -12.61
N VAL A 113 9.80 19.16 -11.52
CA VAL A 113 8.93 18.01 -11.19
C VAL A 113 7.48 18.46 -10.90
N VAL A 114 7.29 19.55 -10.16
CA VAL A 114 5.95 20.10 -9.89
C VAL A 114 5.27 20.54 -11.18
N ASP A 115 5.99 21.12 -12.12
CA ASP A 115 5.44 21.54 -13.41
C ASP A 115 4.97 20.34 -14.25
N GLU A 116 5.75 19.24 -14.30
CA GLU A 116 5.32 17.99 -14.97
C GLU A 116 4.04 17.41 -14.33
N VAL A 117 3.95 17.43 -13.00
CA VAL A 117 2.77 16.93 -12.27
C VAL A 117 1.56 17.84 -12.50
N LYS A 118 1.76 19.16 -12.58
CA LYS A 118 0.67 20.12 -12.89
C LYS A 118 0.19 19.98 -14.33
N GLU A 119 1.09 19.69 -15.27
CA GLU A 119 0.72 19.39 -16.65
C GLU A 119 -0.10 18.10 -16.73
N LEU A 120 0.31 17.07 -16.00
CA LEU A 120 -0.48 15.83 -15.87
C LEU A 120 -1.88 16.10 -15.32
N ILE A 121 -1.99 16.86 -14.23
CA ILE A 121 -3.29 17.23 -13.63
C ILE A 121 -4.19 17.91 -14.67
N LYS A 122 -3.66 18.89 -15.41
CA LYS A 122 -4.42 19.58 -16.45
C LYS A 122 -4.92 18.61 -17.53
N GLY A 123 -4.08 17.67 -17.96
CA GLY A 123 -4.49 16.65 -18.94
C GLY A 123 -5.56 15.69 -18.37
N MET A 124 -5.44 15.31 -17.10
CA MET A 124 -6.45 14.50 -16.42
C MET A 124 -7.80 15.23 -16.29
N GLU A 125 -7.78 16.53 -15.98
CA GLU A 125 -8.99 17.37 -15.92
C GLU A 125 -9.61 17.63 -17.29
N ALA A 126 -8.79 17.76 -18.34
CA ALA A 126 -9.22 17.91 -19.72
C ALA A 126 -9.84 16.63 -20.30
N GLY A 127 -9.63 15.47 -19.65
CA GLY A 127 -10.08 14.17 -20.13
C GLY A 127 -9.14 13.52 -21.14
N ASP A 128 -7.88 13.94 -21.19
CA ASP A 128 -6.86 13.39 -22.10
C ASP A 128 -6.43 11.97 -21.70
N TYR A 129 -6.77 11.54 -20.48
CA TYR A 129 -6.46 10.21 -19.96
C TYR A 129 -7.72 9.42 -19.61
N GLU A 130 -7.79 8.19 -20.11
CA GLU A 130 -8.79 7.22 -19.67
C GLU A 130 -8.53 6.78 -18.23
N ASN A 131 -9.57 6.30 -17.53
CA ASN A 131 -9.48 5.94 -16.11
C ASN A 131 -8.39 4.91 -15.80
N TRP A 132 -8.12 3.96 -16.72
CA TRP A 132 -7.07 2.97 -16.53
C TRP A 132 -5.67 3.58 -16.71
N GLN A 133 -5.50 4.57 -17.61
CA GLN A 133 -4.25 5.31 -17.79
C GLN A 133 -3.96 6.15 -16.55
N SER A 134 -4.98 6.85 -16.02
CA SER A 134 -4.83 7.63 -14.79
C SER A 134 -4.43 6.76 -13.60
N ALA A 135 -5.04 5.58 -13.45
CA ALA A 135 -4.66 4.63 -12.40
C ALA A 135 -3.23 4.09 -12.57
N ALA A 136 -2.83 3.77 -13.80
CA ALA A 136 -1.48 3.32 -14.12
C ALA A 136 -0.42 4.37 -13.81
N ILE A 137 -0.66 5.62 -14.21
CA ILE A 137 0.23 6.76 -13.93
C ILE A 137 0.37 6.96 -12.42
N MET A 138 -0.73 6.94 -11.68
CA MET A 138 -0.71 7.07 -10.22
C MET A 138 0.12 5.97 -9.54
N GLN A 139 -0.06 4.71 -9.96
CA GLN A 139 0.71 3.59 -9.41
C GLN A 139 2.22 3.75 -9.66
N ARG A 140 2.60 4.25 -10.84
CA ARG A 140 4.00 4.51 -11.19
C ARG A 140 4.59 5.65 -10.37
N LEU A 141 3.89 6.78 -10.28
CA LEU A 141 4.31 7.93 -9.49
C LEU A 141 4.49 7.58 -8.01
N GLN A 142 3.59 6.77 -7.43
CA GLN A 142 3.71 6.30 -6.04
C GLN A 142 4.95 5.42 -5.78
N ARG A 143 5.45 4.72 -6.80
CA ARG A 143 6.64 3.87 -6.70
C ARG A 143 7.94 4.64 -6.93
N LEU A 144 7.87 5.85 -7.47
CA LEU A 144 9.06 6.68 -7.64
C LEU A 144 9.49 7.27 -6.29
N PRO A 145 10.79 7.18 -5.94
CA PRO A 145 11.33 7.74 -4.70
C PRO A 145 11.54 9.27 -4.77
N VAL A 146 10.58 10.04 -5.30
CA VAL A 146 10.80 11.47 -5.62
C VAL A 146 11.03 12.31 -4.35
N VAL A 147 10.30 12.02 -3.26
CA VAL A 147 10.46 12.72 -1.98
C VAL A 147 11.80 12.33 -1.33
N GLN A 148 12.09 11.02 -1.30
CA GLN A 148 13.33 10.47 -0.75
C GLN A 148 14.58 10.90 -1.54
N TRP A 149 14.42 11.32 -2.80
CA TRP A 149 15.50 11.89 -3.59
C TRP A 149 16.08 13.16 -2.95
N GLY A 150 15.23 13.97 -2.30
CA GLY A 150 15.69 15.14 -1.54
C GLY A 150 16.59 14.75 -0.37
N ASP A 151 16.23 13.68 0.34
CA ASP A 151 17.04 13.14 1.45
C ASP A 151 18.40 12.64 0.94
N LEU A 152 18.41 11.98 -0.21
CA LEU A 152 19.63 11.54 -0.87
C LEU A 152 20.54 12.72 -1.27
N GLN A 153 19.98 13.80 -1.83
CA GLN A 153 20.73 15.02 -2.14
C GLN A 153 21.34 15.68 -0.89
N ALA A 154 20.64 15.63 0.24
CA ALA A 154 21.19 16.13 1.51
C ALA A 154 22.40 15.30 1.97
N ILE A 155 22.36 13.98 1.78
CA ILE A 155 23.46 13.05 2.08
C ILE A 155 24.65 13.30 1.13
N GLU A 156 24.40 13.44 -0.17
CA GLU A 156 25.45 13.78 -1.15
C GLU A 156 26.15 15.10 -0.81
N LEU A 157 25.38 16.11 -0.38
CA LEU A 157 25.93 17.39 0.03
C LEU A 157 26.80 17.26 1.29
N PHE A 158 26.37 16.43 2.25
CA PHE A 158 27.15 16.12 3.45
C PHE A 158 28.48 15.46 3.08
N ILE A 159 28.45 14.39 2.28
CA ILE A 159 29.65 13.68 1.79
C ILE A 159 30.57 14.63 1.01
N THR A 160 29.99 15.49 0.16
CA THR A 160 30.74 16.43 -0.66
C THR A 160 31.47 17.49 0.18
N LYS A 161 30.84 17.97 1.26
CA LYS A 161 31.44 18.94 2.19
C LYS A 161 32.41 18.30 3.18
N GLY A 162 32.27 17.00 3.45
CA GLY A 162 33.19 16.22 4.25
C GLY A 162 34.57 16.09 3.59
N ASN A 163 35.57 15.78 4.42
CA ASN A 163 36.95 15.55 3.99
C ASN A 163 37.34 14.07 4.19
N GLU A 164 36.39 13.17 3.96
CA GLU A 164 36.55 11.74 4.15
C GLU A 164 37.33 11.10 2.99
N ALA A 165 38.21 10.16 3.31
CA ALA A 165 39.01 9.44 2.31
C ALA A 165 38.14 8.61 1.34
N GLU A 166 36.93 8.24 1.76
CA GLU A 166 36.01 7.37 1.01
C GLU A 166 34.97 8.14 0.19
N LYS A 167 35.04 9.48 0.17
CA LYS A 167 34.08 10.36 -0.49
C LYS A 167 33.75 9.97 -1.93
N ASP A 168 34.76 9.68 -2.74
CA ASP A 168 34.54 9.35 -4.16
C ASP A 168 33.84 8.01 -4.34
N GLU A 169 34.12 7.03 -3.46
CA GLU A 169 33.47 5.73 -3.47
C GLU A 169 32.01 5.86 -3.01
N GLN A 170 31.76 6.59 -1.92
CA GLN A 170 30.41 6.85 -1.41
C GLN A 170 29.53 7.56 -2.46
N LEU A 171 30.03 8.62 -3.10
CA LEU A 171 29.30 9.34 -4.15
C LEU A 171 29.06 8.47 -5.39
N LYS A 172 29.99 7.57 -5.71
CA LYS A 172 29.81 6.59 -6.79
C LYS A 172 28.67 5.63 -6.45
N GLU A 173 28.62 5.07 -5.25
CA GLU A 173 27.55 4.14 -4.85
C GLU A 173 26.17 4.81 -4.83
N ILE A 174 26.09 6.06 -4.37
CA ILE A 174 24.85 6.85 -4.47
C ILE A 174 24.43 7.03 -5.94
N SER A 175 25.34 7.43 -6.82
CA SER A 175 25.01 7.61 -8.25
C SER A 175 24.56 6.30 -8.92
N ARG A 176 25.03 5.14 -8.45
CA ARG A 176 24.59 3.84 -8.95
C ARG A 176 23.16 3.52 -8.49
N LEU A 177 22.80 3.90 -7.26
CA LEU A 177 21.42 3.78 -6.77
C LEU A 177 20.47 4.68 -7.58
N GLU A 178 20.85 5.93 -7.85
CA GLU A 178 20.07 6.83 -8.71
C GLU A 178 19.85 6.25 -10.11
N GLN A 179 20.91 5.68 -10.72
CA GLN A 179 20.81 5.01 -12.01
C GLN A 179 19.87 3.80 -11.96
N ALA A 180 19.86 3.05 -10.85
CA ALA A 180 18.97 1.90 -10.70
C ALA A 180 17.48 2.28 -10.78
N VAL A 181 17.13 3.50 -10.35
CA VAL A 181 15.78 4.07 -10.51
C VAL A 181 15.51 4.44 -11.96
N VAL A 182 16.46 5.05 -12.66
CA VAL A 182 16.34 5.34 -14.11
C VAL A 182 16.06 4.07 -14.91
N ASP A 183 16.72 2.96 -14.54
CA ASP A 183 16.55 1.66 -15.17
C ASP A 183 15.23 0.96 -14.76
N GLY A 184 14.46 1.53 -13.83
CA GLY A 184 13.20 0.98 -13.32
C GLY A 184 13.35 -0.26 -12.44
N THR A 185 14.56 -0.55 -11.98
CA THR A 185 14.88 -1.76 -11.19
C THR A 185 14.73 -1.57 -9.68
N VAL A 186 14.65 -0.32 -9.24
CA VAL A 186 14.60 0.10 -7.84
C VAL A 186 13.44 1.06 -7.65
N THR A 187 12.78 0.96 -6.50
CA THR A 187 11.55 1.70 -6.17
C THR A 187 11.65 2.42 -4.83
N SER A 188 10.61 3.17 -4.47
CA SER A 188 10.48 3.83 -3.16
C SER A 188 10.66 2.90 -1.96
N PHE A 189 10.29 1.63 -2.06
CA PHE A 189 10.52 0.63 -1.01
C PHE A 189 12.01 0.38 -0.74
N ASP A 190 12.81 0.30 -1.80
CA ASP A 190 14.25 0.10 -1.67
C ASP A 190 14.92 1.34 -1.08
N PHE A 191 14.42 2.54 -1.42
CA PHE A 191 14.90 3.79 -0.82
C PHE A 191 14.59 3.86 0.68
N GLN A 192 13.43 3.37 1.12
CA GLN A 192 13.10 3.31 2.54
C GLN A 192 14.10 2.43 3.30
N ASP A 193 14.45 1.27 2.76
CA ASP A 193 15.45 0.37 3.36
C ASP A 193 16.87 0.99 3.35
N VAL A 194 17.26 1.62 2.25
CA VAL A 194 18.57 2.28 2.12
C VAL A 194 18.72 3.45 3.09
N LEU A 195 17.68 4.26 3.25
CA LEU A 195 17.70 5.47 4.08
C LEU A 195 17.35 5.22 5.55
N GLU A 196 16.97 4.01 5.93
CA GLU A 196 16.64 3.64 7.31
C GLU A 196 17.67 4.16 8.35
N PRO A 197 18.99 4.06 8.14
CA PRO A 197 19.98 4.52 9.13
C PRO A 197 19.91 6.02 9.44
N VAL A 198 19.40 6.82 8.51
CA VAL A 198 19.30 8.29 8.60
C VAL A 198 17.87 8.78 8.73
N HIS A 199 16.90 7.87 8.86
CA HIS A 199 15.49 8.19 8.98
C HIS A 199 14.98 7.96 10.40
N ARG A 200 14.05 8.82 10.82
CA ARG A 200 13.21 8.62 12.01
C ARG A 200 11.75 8.65 11.62
N ALA A 201 10.91 7.91 12.34
CA ALA A 201 9.47 7.98 12.17
C ALA A 201 8.96 9.41 12.44
N ASP A 202 8.19 9.94 11.52
CA ASP A 202 7.60 11.27 11.59
C ASP A 202 6.15 11.25 11.10
N PRO A 203 5.16 11.28 12.01
CA PRO A 203 3.74 11.23 11.64
C PRO A 203 3.27 12.51 10.94
N LYS A 204 4.08 13.57 10.91
CA LYS A 204 3.78 14.79 10.15
C LYS A 204 4.35 14.76 8.74
N SER A 205 5.30 13.86 8.48
CA SER A 205 5.81 13.60 7.14
C SER A 205 4.86 12.65 6.42
N SER A 206 4.58 12.93 5.16
CA SER A 206 3.75 12.07 4.33
C SER A 206 4.34 10.70 4.05
N SER A 207 5.68 10.62 3.97
CA SER A 207 6.40 9.36 3.83
C SER A 207 6.39 8.53 5.11
N GLY A 208 5.93 9.12 6.22
CA GLY A 208 6.03 8.56 7.57
C GLY A 208 7.42 8.70 8.18
N PHE A 209 8.39 9.29 7.47
CA PHE A 209 9.78 9.42 7.90
C PHE A 209 10.33 10.82 7.63
N SER A 210 11.28 11.25 8.47
CA SER A 210 12.09 12.45 8.22
C SER A 210 13.57 12.18 8.46
N LEU A 211 14.43 12.94 7.78
CA LEU A 211 15.87 12.86 7.94
C LEU A 211 16.30 13.24 9.37
N ILE A 212 17.19 12.43 9.96
CA ILE A 212 17.82 12.73 11.24
C ILE A 212 18.87 13.81 11.00
N LEU A 213 18.65 14.98 11.58
CA LEU A 213 19.56 16.12 11.53
C LEU A 213 20.12 16.45 12.92
N PRO A 214 21.43 16.78 13.05
CA PRO A 214 22.44 16.78 11.99
C PRO A 214 22.85 15.37 11.53
N LEU A 215 23.28 15.25 10.26
CA LEU A 215 23.86 14.01 9.73
C LEU A 215 25.23 13.72 10.36
N THR A 216 25.54 12.44 10.56
CA THR A 216 26.82 11.94 11.06
C THR A 216 27.43 10.92 10.10
N SER A 217 28.76 10.74 10.16
CA SER A 217 29.50 9.94 9.19
C SER A 217 29.14 8.45 9.20
N GLU A 218 28.94 7.86 10.39
CA GLU A 218 28.66 6.43 10.54
C GLU A 218 27.32 6.01 9.89
N PRO A 219 26.16 6.64 10.20
CA PRO A 219 24.91 6.35 9.49
C PRO A 219 24.96 6.62 7.99
N VAL A 220 25.68 7.68 7.57
CA VAL A 220 25.85 8.00 6.14
C VAL A 220 26.67 6.92 5.42
N ALA A 221 27.71 6.39 6.06
CA ALA A 221 28.48 5.29 5.52
C ALA A 221 27.62 4.01 5.39
N GLU A 222 26.72 3.76 6.36
CA GLU A 222 25.77 2.66 6.26
C GLU A 222 24.78 2.83 5.10
N VAL A 223 24.25 4.04 4.89
CA VAL A 223 23.41 4.35 3.71
C VAL A 223 24.17 4.05 2.41
N CYS A 224 25.45 4.44 2.31
CA CYS A 224 26.26 4.18 1.13
C CYS A 224 26.50 2.68 0.91
N LEU A 225 26.69 1.91 1.99
CA LEU A 225 26.81 0.45 1.93
C LEU A 225 25.51 -0.19 1.43
N ARG A 226 24.35 0.24 1.97
CA ARG A 226 23.04 -0.26 1.53
C ARG A 226 22.76 0.11 0.06
N ALA A 227 23.10 1.34 -0.35
CA ALA A 227 23.01 1.79 -1.74
C ALA A 227 23.83 0.89 -2.67
N LYS A 228 25.06 0.54 -2.28
CA LYS A 228 25.90 -0.42 -3.01
C LYS A 228 25.23 -1.79 -3.15
N LEU A 229 24.70 -2.35 -2.06
CA LEU A 229 24.04 -3.65 -2.08
C LEU A 229 22.82 -3.67 -3.02
N VAL A 230 22.02 -2.60 -2.99
CA VAL A 230 20.88 -2.44 -3.90
C VAL A 230 21.33 -2.31 -5.35
N ALA A 231 22.34 -1.49 -5.63
CA ALA A 231 22.90 -1.32 -6.97
C ALA A 231 23.53 -2.61 -7.51
N ASP A 232 24.22 -3.39 -6.67
CA ASP A 232 24.79 -4.69 -7.02
C ASP A 232 23.69 -5.70 -7.34
N ARG A 233 22.62 -5.75 -6.53
CA ARG A 233 21.43 -6.59 -6.79
C ARG A 233 20.75 -6.21 -8.10
N ALA A 234 20.67 -4.92 -8.41
CA ALA A 234 20.15 -4.38 -9.66
C ALA A 234 21.13 -4.53 -10.85
N LYS A 235 22.34 -5.06 -10.64
CA LYS A 235 23.38 -5.26 -11.65
C LYS A 235 23.82 -3.97 -12.35
N ILE A 236 23.78 -2.84 -11.64
CA ILE A 236 24.23 -1.55 -12.16
C ILE A 236 25.76 -1.56 -12.28
N ALA A 237 26.30 -1.06 -13.40
CA ALA A 237 27.73 -1.04 -13.63
C ALA A 237 28.48 -0.33 -12.49
N ASN A 238 29.64 -0.87 -12.08
CA ASN A 238 30.47 -0.29 -11.02
C ASN A 238 31.27 0.91 -11.54
N ARG A 239 30.58 2.03 -11.75
CA ARG A 239 31.14 3.32 -12.15
C ARG A 239 30.26 4.44 -11.65
N ARG A 240 30.79 5.66 -11.66
CA ARG A 240 30.01 6.86 -11.37
C ARG A 240 29.14 7.22 -12.57
N PHE A 241 27.89 7.58 -12.31
CA PHE A 241 26.95 8.03 -13.34
C PHE A 241 26.80 9.56 -13.32
N PRO A 242 26.38 10.18 -14.44
CA PRO A 242 26.00 11.58 -14.48
C PRO A 242 24.82 11.85 -13.53
N LYS A 243 24.68 13.10 -13.10
CA LYS A 243 23.53 13.53 -12.30
C LYS A 243 22.24 13.21 -13.07
N VAL A 244 21.32 12.56 -12.40
CA VAL A 244 20.03 12.16 -12.95
C VAL A 244 19.07 13.35 -12.97
N ASP A 245 18.30 13.49 -14.06
CA ASP A 245 17.22 14.47 -14.17
C ASP A 245 15.91 13.83 -13.68
N LEU A 246 15.52 14.17 -12.45
CA LEU A 246 14.32 13.63 -11.80
C LEU A 246 13.03 14.04 -12.54
N ALA A 247 12.99 15.22 -13.16
CA ALA A 247 11.84 15.64 -13.95
C ALA A 247 11.71 14.78 -15.21
N ALA A 248 12.83 14.42 -15.84
CA ALA A 248 12.82 13.50 -16.97
C ALA A 248 12.32 12.10 -16.58
N ILE A 249 12.70 11.57 -15.41
CA ILE A 249 12.16 10.29 -14.90
C ILE A 249 10.65 10.40 -14.70
N VAL A 250 10.18 11.45 -14.04
CA VAL A 250 8.74 11.64 -13.78
C VAL A 250 7.96 11.72 -15.08
N ARG A 251 8.44 12.51 -16.06
CA ARG A 251 7.83 12.59 -17.40
C ARG A 251 7.80 11.23 -18.10
N GLN A 252 8.89 10.46 -18.01
CA GLN A 252 8.97 9.12 -18.57
C GLN A 252 7.94 8.18 -17.93
N GLU A 253 7.80 8.16 -16.61
CA GLU A 253 6.81 7.31 -15.93
C GLU A 253 5.38 7.72 -16.24
N ILE A 254 5.10 9.01 -16.39
CA ILE A 254 3.80 9.51 -16.85
C ILE A 254 3.50 8.99 -18.25
N SER A 255 4.47 9.11 -19.17
CA SER A 255 4.32 8.63 -20.55
C SER A 255 4.13 7.11 -20.62
N GLN A 256 4.88 6.35 -19.81
CA GLN A 256 4.73 4.90 -19.75
C GLN A 256 3.40 4.49 -19.13
N GLY A 257 2.91 5.18 -18.10
CA GLY A 257 1.59 4.92 -17.53
C GLY A 257 0.45 5.16 -18.53
N GLY A 258 0.60 6.16 -19.41
CA GLY A 258 -0.35 6.43 -20.48
C GLY A 258 -0.33 5.41 -21.63
N THR A 259 0.78 4.72 -21.87
CA THR A 259 0.96 3.86 -23.06
C THR A 259 1.04 2.37 -22.76
N ALA A 260 1.80 1.99 -21.73
CA ALA A 260 2.05 0.60 -21.34
C ALA A 260 1.18 0.13 -20.16
N GLY A 261 0.48 1.04 -19.49
CA GLY A 261 -0.33 0.75 -18.31
C GLY A 261 0.47 0.62 -17.01
N GLY A 262 -0.19 0.11 -15.97
CA GLY A 262 0.41 -0.10 -14.65
C GLY A 262 1.40 -1.27 -14.66
N PHE A 263 2.27 -1.32 -13.66
CA PHE A 263 3.16 -2.47 -13.43
C PHE A 263 2.44 -3.60 -12.69
#